data_AF-A0A7Y3BUE9-F1
#
_entry.id   AF-A0A7Y3BUE9-F1
#
_cell.length_a   1.000
_cell.length_b   1.000
_cell.length_c   1.000
_cell.angle_alpha   90.00
_cell.angle_beta   90.00
_cell.angle_gamma   90.00
#
_symmetry.space_group_name_H-M   'P 1'
#
loop_
_entity.id
_entity.type
_entity.pdbx_description
1 polymer ?
#
loop_
_entity_poly.entity_id
_entity_poly.type
_entity_poly.pdbx_seq_one_letter_code
_entity_poly.pdbx_strand_id
1 'polypeptide(L)'
;GEEGGPRSASDEEALLVRKALAGVARNQGRAGLTAVSDMLHGTDNERLRRLGLTELSTHGLLEDRPKAWVLALLRRMITAGLIDLSAGEFPIPHLTRLGIATMKDEEPVRMLVPPPDAGQARTRKKERRPSNRELPDDVDPSLFERLRATRLDLARAKGVPAYVVCHDRTLLEIAAYKPTSMEALAGIHGMGPARIERYGEPFLATVSSHAP
;
A
#
# COMPACT_ATOMS: atom_id res chain seq x y z
N GLY A 1 41.76 -8.42 -6.47
CA GLY A 1 41.26 -7.26 -5.72
C GLY A 1 40.26 -6.57 -6.61
N GLU A 2 39.05 -7.09 -6.62
CA GLU A 2 37.92 -6.71 -7.48
C GLU A 2 36.73 -7.11 -6.58
N GLU A 3 35.64 -6.36 -6.38
CA GLU A 3 34.85 -5.55 -7.28
C GLU A 3 34.09 -4.52 -6.45
N GLY A 4 34.06 -3.27 -6.91
CA GLY A 4 33.24 -2.19 -6.35
C GLY A 4 32.62 -1.40 -7.48
N GLY A 5 31.91 -2.08 -8.38
CA GLY A 5 31.14 -1.44 -9.43
C GLY A 5 30.03 -0.55 -8.83
N PRO A 6 29.73 0.62 -9.43
CA PRO A 6 28.67 1.49 -8.95
C PRO A 6 27.34 0.77 -9.06
N ARG A 7 26.74 0.42 -7.92
CA ARG A 7 25.38 -0.11 -7.85
C ARG A 7 24.45 0.89 -8.55
N SER A 8 23.82 0.44 -9.63
CA SER A 8 22.90 1.30 -10.37
C SER A 8 21.71 1.67 -9.46
N ALA A 9 21.04 2.79 -9.71
CA ALA A 9 19.91 3.23 -8.90
C ALA A 9 18.84 2.12 -8.68
N SER A 10 18.73 1.16 -9.62
CA SER A 10 17.84 -0.01 -9.51
C SER A 10 18.22 -0.97 -8.38
N ASP A 11 19.51 -1.17 -8.10
CA ASP A 11 19.97 -2.12 -7.07
C ASP A 11 19.77 -1.57 -5.66
N GLU A 12 20.00 -0.26 -5.49
CA GLU A 12 19.73 0.46 -4.25
C GLU A 12 18.22 0.45 -3.95
N GLU A 13 17.39 0.75 -4.95
CA GLU A 13 15.94 0.71 -4.83
C GLU A 13 15.43 -0.70 -4.47
N ALA A 14 15.96 -1.73 -5.13
CA ALA A 14 15.62 -3.11 -4.81
C ALA A 14 16.01 -3.49 -3.38
N LEU A 15 17.16 -3.01 -2.90
CA LEU A 15 17.59 -3.23 -1.52
C LEU A 15 16.66 -2.56 -0.51
N LEU A 16 16.20 -1.32 -0.76
CA LEU A 16 15.22 -0.64 0.08
C LEU A 16 13.92 -1.45 0.17
N VAL A 17 13.47 -2.00 -0.96
CA VAL A 17 12.28 -2.85 -1.00
C VAL A 17 12.47 -4.12 -0.17
N ARG A 18 13.57 -4.85 -0.35
CA ARG A 18 13.84 -6.08 0.41
C ARG A 18 13.97 -5.82 1.92
N LYS A 19 14.61 -4.72 2.33
CA LYS A 19 14.69 -4.29 3.74
C LYS A 19 13.30 -4.07 4.34
N ALA A 20 12.41 -3.37 3.63
CA ALA A 20 11.05 -3.13 4.09
C ALA A 20 10.23 -4.43 4.18
N LEU A 21 10.34 -5.32 3.19
CA LEU A 21 9.69 -6.64 3.21
C LEU A 21 10.18 -7.49 4.40
N ALA A 22 11.48 -7.46 4.70
CA ALA A 22 12.04 -8.10 5.88
C ALA A 22 11.45 -7.54 7.18
N GLY A 23 11.26 -6.22 7.27
CA GLY A 23 10.56 -5.59 8.40
C GLY A 23 9.13 -6.07 8.57
N VAL A 24 8.39 -6.20 7.47
CA VAL A 24 7.02 -6.75 7.49
C VAL A 24 7.01 -8.22 7.91
N ALA A 25 7.97 -9.03 7.44
CA ALA A 25 8.10 -10.42 7.87
C ALA A 25 8.42 -10.54 9.37
N ARG A 26 9.33 -9.70 9.90
CA ARG A 26 9.72 -9.69 11.31
C ARG A 26 8.66 -9.10 12.24
N ASN A 27 7.74 -8.30 11.72
CA ASN A 27 6.59 -7.82 12.47
C ASN A 27 5.71 -8.98 12.99
N GLN A 28 5.69 -10.16 12.35
CA GLN A 28 5.02 -11.38 12.83
C GLN A 28 3.59 -11.15 13.34
N GLY A 29 2.82 -10.29 12.70
CA GLY A 29 1.45 -10.02 13.12
C GLY A 29 1.29 -9.09 14.34
N ARG A 30 2.36 -8.47 14.85
CA ARG A 30 2.32 -7.67 16.10
C ARG A 30 1.70 -6.30 15.92
N ALA A 31 1.92 -5.65 14.79
CA ALA A 31 1.52 -4.26 14.61
C ALA A 31 1.10 -3.90 13.19
N GLY A 32 0.24 -2.87 13.09
CA GLY A 32 -0.20 -2.33 11.80
C GLY A 32 0.88 -1.52 11.06
N LEU A 33 0.57 -1.14 9.82
CA LEU A 33 1.51 -0.53 8.86
C LEU A 33 2.27 0.69 9.39
N THR A 34 1.61 1.56 10.17
CA THR A 34 2.24 2.76 10.74
C THR A 34 3.32 2.39 11.75
N ALA A 35 3.09 1.40 12.61
CA ALA A 35 4.10 0.97 13.59
C ALA A 35 5.28 0.25 12.91
N VAL A 36 5.01 -0.51 11.84
CA VAL A 36 6.07 -1.09 11.00
C VAL A 36 6.91 0.00 10.33
N SER A 37 6.27 1.05 9.82
CA SER A 37 6.98 2.22 9.28
C SER A 37 7.86 2.90 10.32
N ASP A 38 7.35 3.07 11.54
CA ASP A 38 8.07 3.69 12.65
C ASP A 38 9.30 2.85 13.04
N MET A 39 9.13 1.54 13.13
CA MET A 39 10.20 0.59 13.41
C MET A 39 11.28 0.65 12.32
N LEU A 40 10.91 0.55 11.04
CA LEU A 40 11.86 0.58 9.92
C LEU A 40 12.65 1.89 9.88
N HIS A 41 12.02 3.01 10.21
CA HIS A 41 12.69 4.32 10.32
C HIS A 41 13.62 4.42 11.55
N GLY A 42 13.51 3.51 12.52
CA GLY A 42 14.30 3.57 13.75
C GLY A 42 13.65 4.43 14.85
N THR A 43 12.36 4.73 14.74
CA THR A 43 11.63 5.41 15.81
C THR A 43 11.68 4.55 17.07
N ASP A 44 11.98 5.19 18.18
CA ASP A 44 11.97 4.56 19.49
C ASP A 44 10.96 5.28 20.41
N ASN A 45 9.81 4.65 20.63
CA ASN A 45 8.76 5.19 21.49
C ASN A 45 8.13 4.08 22.34
N GLU A 46 7.41 4.49 23.38
CA GLU A 46 6.84 3.56 24.36
C GLU A 46 5.93 2.50 23.73
N ARG A 47 5.16 2.87 22.70
CA ARG A 47 4.30 1.94 21.98
C ARG A 47 5.11 0.86 21.24
N LEU A 48 6.18 1.26 20.54
CA LEU A 48 7.04 0.33 19.81
C LEU A 48 7.82 -0.59 20.75
N ARG A 49 8.30 -0.07 21.89
CA ARG A 49 8.93 -0.89 22.95
C ARG A 49 7.96 -1.93 23.50
N ARG A 50 6.72 -1.52 23.85
CA ARG A 50 5.67 -2.42 24.36
C ARG A 50 5.32 -3.54 23.37
N LEU A 51 5.42 -3.27 22.07
CA LEU A 51 5.20 -4.25 21.01
C LEU A 51 6.45 -5.09 20.67
N GLY A 52 7.58 -4.84 21.34
CA GLY A 52 8.85 -5.51 21.09
C GLY A 52 9.43 -5.25 19.70
N LEU A 53 9.08 -4.12 19.07
CA LEU A 53 9.52 -3.79 17.71
C LEU A 53 10.91 -3.13 17.67
N THR A 54 11.31 -2.48 18.76
CA THR A 54 12.63 -1.83 18.88
C THR A 54 13.79 -2.82 19.02
N GLU A 55 13.50 -4.07 19.37
CA GLU A 55 14.50 -5.13 19.55
C GLU A 55 14.71 -5.97 18.27
N LEU A 56 13.91 -5.72 17.24
CA LEU A 56 14.03 -6.45 15.98
C LEU A 56 15.27 -6.00 15.22
N SER A 57 15.95 -6.94 14.56
CA SER A 57 17.08 -6.65 13.66
C SER A 57 16.72 -5.76 12.46
N THR A 58 15.42 -5.51 12.26
CA THR A 58 14.88 -4.65 11.22
C THR A 58 14.58 -3.23 11.70
N HIS A 59 14.75 -2.94 12.98
CA HIS A 59 14.66 -1.60 13.53
C HIS A 59 15.77 -0.73 12.93
N GLY A 60 15.41 0.46 12.44
CA GLY A 60 16.36 1.42 11.86
C GLY A 60 16.92 1.07 10.48
N LEU A 61 16.50 -0.01 9.81
CA LEU A 61 17.06 -0.39 8.49
C LEU A 61 16.88 0.67 7.38
N LEU A 62 15.92 1.59 7.56
CA LEU A 62 15.59 2.70 6.68
C LEU A 62 15.65 4.06 7.43
N GLU A 63 16.56 4.19 8.40
CA GLU A 63 16.74 5.42 9.19
C GLU A 63 17.13 6.65 8.33
N ASP A 64 17.78 6.42 7.19
CA ASP A 64 18.16 7.42 6.20
C ASP A 64 16.97 8.00 5.42
N ARG A 65 15.78 7.40 5.56
CA ARG A 65 14.56 7.82 4.86
C ARG A 65 13.55 8.42 5.84
N PRO A 66 12.86 9.52 5.47
CA PRO A 66 11.81 10.07 6.31
C PRO A 66 10.71 9.04 6.60
N LYS A 67 10.20 9.00 7.83
CA LYS A 67 9.07 8.13 8.22
C LYS A 67 7.89 8.17 7.24
N ALA A 68 7.53 9.35 6.75
CA ALA A 68 6.43 9.49 5.79
C ALA A 68 6.72 8.82 4.44
N TRP A 69 7.98 8.83 4.02
CA TRP A 69 8.45 8.14 2.82
C TRP A 69 8.43 6.62 3.02
N VAL A 70 8.88 6.12 4.18
CA VAL A 70 8.82 4.68 4.52
C VAL A 70 7.38 4.17 4.49
N LEU A 71 6.44 4.93 5.06
CA LEU A 71 5.02 4.58 4.99
C LEU A 71 4.47 4.61 3.55
N ALA A 72 4.93 5.55 2.71
CA ALA A 72 4.58 5.58 1.30
C ALA A 72 5.13 4.38 0.53
N LEU A 73 6.34 3.91 0.86
CA LEU A 73 6.96 2.72 0.29
C LEU A 73 6.12 1.47 0.61
N LEU A 74 5.78 1.27 1.89
CA LEU A 74 4.93 0.15 2.34
C LEU A 74 3.56 0.14 1.63
N ARG A 75 2.95 1.33 1.42
CA ARG A 75 1.70 1.47 0.66
C ARG A 75 1.86 1.08 -0.81
N ARG A 76 2.97 1.44 -1.45
CA ARG A 76 3.26 1.02 -2.82
C ARG A 76 3.46 -0.49 -2.92
N MET A 77 4.03 -1.13 -1.90
CA MET A 77 4.17 -2.59 -1.85
C MET A 77 2.82 -3.30 -1.72
N ILE A 78 1.86 -2.72 -0.99
CA ILE A 78 0.47 -3.22 -0.96
C ILE A 78 -0.14 -3.10 -2.36
N THR A 79 0.02 -1.94 -2.99
CA THR A 79 -0.45 -1.74 -4.36
C THR A 79 0.17 -2.78 -5.27
N ALA A 80 1.49 -2.98 -5.25
CA ALA A 80 2.23 -3.94 -6.07
C ALA A 80 1.94 -5.42 -5.76
N GLY A 81 1.08 -5.73 -4.77
CA GLY A 81 0.75 -7.10 -4.40
C GLY A 81 1.87 -7.84 -3.67
N LEU A 82 2.88 -7.14 -3.15
CA LEU A 82 3.96 -7.72 -2.33
C LEU A 82 3.53 -7.89 -0.88
N ILE A 83 2.67 -7.01 -0.39
CA ILE A 83 2.09 -7.03 0.95
C ILE A 83 0.57 -7.13 0.81
N ASP A 84 -0.06 -7.91 1.67
CA ASP A 84 -1.49 -7.80 1.91
C ASP A 84 -1.78 -7.48 3.37
N LEU A 85 -3.02 -7.08 3.67
CA LEU A 85 -3.46 -6.69 4.99
C LEU A 85 -4.44 -7.73 5.53
N SER A 86 -4.28 -8.12 6.79
CA SER A 86 -5.20 -9.05 7.43
C SER A 86 -6.62 -8.50 7.51
N ALA A 87 -7.58 -9.41 7.61
CA ALA A 87 -8.92 -9.05 8.02
C ALA A 87 -8.92 -8.64 9.51
N GLY A 88 -9.30 -7.40 9.82
CA GLY A 88 -9.64 -6.97 11.19
C GLY A 88 -9.96 -5.47 11.26
N GLU A 89 -10.44 -5.00 12.41
CA GLU A 89 -10.60 -3.56 12.66
C GLU A 89 -9.24 -2.82 12.59
N PHE A 90 -8.17 -3.53 12.94
CA PHE A 90 -6.78 -3.07 12.83
C PHE A 90 -5.99 -3.99 11.90
N PRO A 91 -5.95 -3.72 10.58
CA PRO A 91 -5.31 -4.61 9.62
C PRO A 91 -3.80 -4.67 9.80
N ILE A 92 -3.30 -5.89 9.75
CA ILE A 92 -1.90 -6.21 10.02
C ILE A 92 -1.23 -6.62 8.70
N PRO A 93 -0.12 -5.98 8.32
CA PRO A 93 0.57 -6.31 7.08
C PRO A 93 1.25 -7.67 7.17
N HIS A 94 1.12 -8.44 6.09
CA HIS A 94 1.80 -9.71 5.89
C HIS A 94 2.28 -9.81 4.44
N LEU A 95 3.31 -10.63 4.21
CA LEU A 95 3.83 -10.84 2.86
C LEU A 95 2.92 -11.77 2.06
N THR A 96 2.72 -11.45 0.79
CA THR A 96 2.14 -12.40 -0.18
C THR A 96 3.21 -13.39 -0.63
N ARG A 97 2.83 -14.40 -1.43
CA ARG A 97 3.80 -15.31 -2.07
C ARG A 97 4.83 -14.54 -2.90
N LEU A 98 4.37 -13.55 -3.67
CA LEU A 98 5.24 -12.67 -4.45
C LEU A 98 6.16 -11.84 -3.56
N GLY A 99 5.64 -11.31 -2.44
CA GLY A 99 6.44 -10.59 -1.45
C GLY A 99 7.54 -11.43 -0.83
N ILE A 100 7.27 -12.70 -0.52
CA ILE A 100 8.27 -13.65 -0.01
C ILE A 100 9.37 -13.90 -1.04
N ALA A 101 9.00 -14.22 -2.29
CA ALA A 101 9.96 -14.47 -3.37
C ALA A 101 10.83 -13.23 -3.64
N THR A 102 10.20 -12.04 -3.70
CA THR A 102 10.90 -10.76 -3.89
C THR A 102 11.86 -10.45 -2.73
N MET A 103 11.44 -10.70 -1.48
CA MET A 103 12.29 -10.50 -0.30
C MET A 103 13.53 -11.40 -0.33
N LYS A 104 13.40 -12.63 -0.85
CA LYS A 104 14.48 -13.61 -0.99
C LYS A 104 15.33 -13.44 -2.25
N ASP A 105 15.04 -12.41 -3.06
CA ASP A 105 15.70 -12.18 -4.35
C ASP A 105 15.44 -13.29 -5.40
N GLU A 106 14.37 -14.08 -5.20
CA GLU A 106 13.92 -15.10 -6.15
C GLU A 106 13.10 -14.50 -7.31
N GLU A 107 12.47 -13.35 -7.07
CA GLU A 107 11.73 -12.56 -8.07
C GLU A 107 12.22 -11.10 -8.06
N PRO A 108 12.38 -10.46 -9.23
CA PRO A 108 12.86 -9.08 -9.29
C PRO A 108 11.80 -8.10 -8.76
N VAL A 109 12.28 -6.98 -8.20
CA VAL A 109 11.41 -5.88 -7.76
C VAL A 109 10.80 -5.20 -8.99
N ARG A 110 9.51 -5.44 -9.23
CA ARG A 110 8.73 -4.82 -10.31
C ARG A 110 7.81 -3.70 -9.79
N MET A 111 8.40 -2.74 -9.09
CA MET A 111 7.69 -1.55 -8.62
C MET A 111 8.61 -0.33 -8.55
N LEU A 112 8.04 0.85 -8.74
CA LEU A 112 8.76 2.11 -8.51
C LEU A 112 8.71 2.46 -7.02
N VAL A 113 9.86 2.79 -6.43
CA VAL A 113 9.89 3.38 -5.09
C VAL A 113 9.27 4.78 -5.09
N PRO A 114 8.75 5.28 -3.94
CA PRO A 114 8.22 6.63 -3.87
C PRO A 114 9.28 7.69 -4.21
N PRO A 115 8.89 8.81 -4.85
CA PRO A 115 9.82 9.94 -5.02
C PRO A 115 10.30 10.45 -3.66
N PRO A 116 11.47 11.12 -3.57
CA PRO A 116 12.03 11.58 -2.30
C PRO A 116 11.10 12.48 -1.47
N ASP A 117 10.20 13.21 -2.13
CA ASP A 117 9.20 14.08 -1.48
C ASP A 117 7.91 13.37 -1.05
N ALA A 118 7.80 12.04 -1.27
CA ALA A 118 6.59 11.30 -0.97
C ALA A 118 6.23 11.32 0.52
N GLY A 119 4.93 11.50 0.80
CA GLY A 119 4.41 11.52 2.16
C GLY A 119 4.68 12.82 2.92
N GLN A 120 5.53 13.71 2.39
CA GLN A 120 5.65 15.05 2.93
C GLN A 120 4.32 15.78 2.72
N ALA A 121 3.77 16.33 3.80
CA ALA A 121 2.56 17.13 3.72
C ALA A 121 2.87 18.37 2.90
N ARG A 122 2.57 18.35 1.60
CA ARG A 122 2.40 19.58 0.84
C ARG A 122 1.30 20.34 1.58
N THR A 123 1.66 21.46 2.20
CA THR A 123 0.75 22.47 2.74
C THR A 123 -0.07 23.06 1.59
N ARG A 124 -0.94 22.24 0.98
CA ARG A 124 -1.93 22.67 0.01
C ARG A 124 -3.25 22.76 0.73
N LYS A 125 -3.56 24.00 1.08
CA LYS A 125 -4.88 24.55 1.38
C LYS A 125 -5.95 23.73 0.66
N LYS A 126 -6.85 23.16 1.46
CA LYS A 126 -7.97 22.30 1.07
C LYS A 126 -8.99 23.11 0.28
N GLU A 127 -8.67 23.51 -0.95
CA GLU A 127 -9.70 23.77 -1.95
C GLU A 127 -10.10 22.42 -2.54
N ARG A 128 -11.39 22.11 -2.42
CA ARG A 128 -12.08 21.06 -3.15
C ARG A 128 -12.03 21.40 -4.64
N ARG A 129 -10.87 21.23 -5.27
CA ARG A 129 -10.78 21.15 -6.72
C ARG A 129 -10.85 19.66 -7.08
N PRO A 130 -11.62 19.27 -8.11
CA PRO A 130 -11.47 17.94 -8.68
C PRO A 130 -9.98 17.77 -8.95
N SER A 131 -9.41 16.63 -8.54
CA SER A 131 -8.01 16.36 -8.84
C SER A 131 -7.90 16.45 -10.36
N ASN A 132 -7.26 17.50 -10.87
CA ASN A 132 -6.96 17.70 -12.30
C ASN A 132 -5.87 16.72 -12.76
N ARG A 133 -5.95 15.50 -12.25
CA ARG A 133 -5.16 14.37 -12.67
C ARG A 133 -5.92 13.88 -13.89
N GLU A 134 -5.33 14.07 -15.07
CA GLU A 134 -5.83 13.47 -16.31
C GLU A 134 -6.13 12.00 -16.00
N LEU A 135 -7.41 11.67 -16.08
CA LEU A 135 -7.84 10.28 -15.94
C LEU A 135 -7.49 9.59 -17.26
N PRO A 136 -7.14 8.29 -17.22
CA PRO A 136 -7.03 7.50 -18.43
C PRO A 136 -8.31 7.61 -19.27
N ASP A 137 -8.18 7.61 -20.60
CA ASP A 137 -9.31 7.82 -21.53
C ASP A 137 -10.42 6.76 -21.37
N ASP A 138 -10.07 5.57 -20.87
CA ASP A 138 -10.95 4.44 -20.61
C ASP A 138 -11.69 4.54 -19.25
N VAL A 139 -11.42 5.56 -18.45
CA VAL A 139 -12.03 5.75 -17.12
C VAL A 139 -13.11 6.82 -17.16
N ASP A 140 -14.36 6.43 -16.87
CA ASP A 140 -15.46 7.36 -16.63
C ASP A 140 -15.19 8.17 -15.34
N PRO A 141 -15.02 9.51 -15.43
CA PRO A 141 -14.73 10.36 -14.27
C PRO A 141 -15.82 10.28 -13.20
N SER A 142 -17.07 10.13 -13.60
CA SER A 142 -18.19 10.06 -12.67
C SER A 142 -18.16 8.74 -11.88
N LEU A 143 -17.86 7.61 -12.53
CA LEU A 143 -17.71 6.30 -11.87
C LEU A 143 -16.60 6.37 -10.84
N PHE A 144 -15.46 6.94 -11.23
CA PHE A 144 -14.31 7.04 -10.37
C PHE A 144 -14.58 7.88 -9.12
N GLU A 145 -15.32 8.98 -9.23
CA GLU A 145 -15.73 9.78 -8.07
C GLU A 145 -16.73 9.05 -7.16
N ARG A 146 -17.67 8.28 -7.71
CA ARG A 146 -18.55 7.41 -6.90
C ARG A 146 -17.76 6.34 -6.15
N LEU A 147 -16.81 5.68 -6.83
CA LEU A 147 -15.92 4.70 -6.21
C LEU A 147 -15.04 5.31 -5.10
N ARG A 148 -14.58 6.56 -5.27
CA ARG A 148 -13.89 7.32 -4.22
C ARG A 148 -14.78 7.60 -3.01
N ALA A 149 -16.04 7.96 -3.24
CA ALA A 149 -17.02 8.19 -2.18
C ALA A 149 -17.29 6.89 -1.41
N THR A 150 -17.58 5.78 -2.12
CA THR A 150 -17.77 4.45 -1.53
C THR A 150 -16.58 4.06 -0.67
N ARG A 151 -15.34 4.21 -1.17
CA ARG A 151 -14.14 3.93 -0.40
C ARG A 151 -14.05 4.78 0.88
N LEU A 152 -14.36 6.07 0.79
CA LEU A 152 -14.30 6.99 1.91
C LEU A 152 -15.31 6.61 3.00
N ASP A 153 -16.53 6.23 2.61
CA ASP A 153 -17.58 5.84 3.54
C ASP A 153 -17.25 4.51 4.24
N LEU A 154 -16.72 3.53 3.49
CA LEU A 154 -16.20 2.28 4.07
C LEU A 154 -15.06 2.54 5.07
N ALA A 155 -14.15 3.44 4.73
CA ALA A 155 -13.02 3.79 5.59
C ALA A 155 -13.49 4.46 6.89
N ARG A 156 -14.42 5.42 6.78
CA ARG A 156 -15.05 6.10 7.93
C ARG A 156 -15.79 5.12 8.83
N ALA A 157 -16.60 4.24 8.26
CA ALA A 157 -17.38 3.25 9.01
C ALA A 157 -16.50 2.29 9.83
N LYS A 158 -15.24 2.10 9.42
CA LYS A 158 -14.27 1.24 10.11
C LYS A 158 -13.23 2.01 10.92
N GLY A 159 -13.25 3.34 10.93
CA GLY A 159 -12.24 4.15 11.62
C GLY A 159 -10.82 3.98 11.05
N VAL A 160 -10.68 3.53 9.80
CA VAL A 160 -9.39 3.27 9.17
C VAL A 160 -9.09 4.31 8.08
N PRO A 161 -7.81 4.58 7.76
CA PRO A 161 -7.47 5.39 6.59
C PRO A 161 -7.98 4.79 5.28
N ALA A 162 -8.40 5.62 4.31
CA ALA A 162 -8.98 5.14 3.05
C ALA A 162 -8.09 4.18 2.23
N TYR A 163 -6.77 4.32 2.33
CA TYR A 163 -5.84 3.41 1.65
C TYR A 163 -5.90 1.97 2.16
N VAL A 164 -6.43 1.75 3.38
CA VAL A 164 -6.65 0.42 3.96
C VAL A 164 -7.79 -0.30 3.24
N VAL A 165 -8.79 0.45 2.77
CA VAL A 165 -9.86 -0.10 1.93
C VAL A 165 -9.30 -0.47 0.56
N CYS A 166 -8.71 0.49 -0.15
CA CYS A 166 -7.91 0.26 -1.37
C CYS A 166 -7.21 1.55 -1.84
N HIS A 167 -6.22 1.40 -2.73
CA HIS A 167 -5.52 2.55 -3.32
C HIS A 167 -6.28 3.14 -4.52
N ASP A 168 -5.96 4.39 -4.89
CA ASP A 168 -6.56 5.04 -6.09
C ASP A 168 -6.32 4.22 -7.36
N ARG A 169 -5.17 3.54 -7.48
CA ARG A 169 -4.91 2.63 -8.61
C ARG A 169 -5.95 1.52 -8.71
N THR A 170 -6.31 0.91 -7.58
CA THR A 170 -7.37 -0.11 -7.55
C THR A 170 -8.71 0.47 -7.98
N LEU A 171 -9.06 1.67 -7.54
CA LEU A 171 -10.30 2.34 -7.99
C LEU A 171 -10.30 2.66 -9.49
N LEU A 172 -9.15 3.06 -10.05
CA LEU A 172 -8.99 3.29 -11.49
C LEU A 172 -9.20 1.98 -12.27
N GLU A 173 -8.60 0.88 -11.81
CA GLU A 173 -8.78 -0.42 -12.46
C GLU A 173 -10.23 -0.91 -12.34
N ILE A 174 -10.90 -0.75 -11.20
CA ILE A 174 -12.34 -1.05 -11.08
C ILE A 174 -13.16 -0.19 -12.04
N ALA A 175 -12.83 1.10 -12.19
CA ALA A 175 -13.55 2.01 -13.08
C ALA A 175 -13.37 1.67 -14.56
N ALA A 176 -12.16 1.24 -14.95
CA ALA A 176 -11.84 0.80 -16.31
C ALA A 176 -12.48 -0.56 -16.65
N TYR A 177 -12.27 -1.57 -15.80
CA TYR A 177 -12.72 -2.94 -16.05
C TYR A 177 -14.19 -3.19 -15.73
N LYS A 178 -14.81 -2.37 -14.86
CA LYS A 178 -16.21 -2.48 -14.43
C LYS A 178 -16.63 -3.91 -14.05
N PRO A 179 -15.93 -4.54 -13.08
CA PRO A 179 -16.20 -5.92 -12.69
C PRO A 179 -17.64 -6.10 -12.21
N THR A 180 -18.25 -7.23 -12.56
CA THR A 180 -19.64 -7.57 -12.23
C THR A 180 -19.77 -8.75 -11.25
N SER A 181 -18.64 -9.32 -10.80
CA SER A 181 -18.62 -10.44 -9.86
C SER A 181 -17.41 -10.38 -8.92
N MET A 182 -17.47 -11.13 -7.81
CA MET A 182 -16.35 -11.27 -6.87
C MET A 182 -15.13 -11.92 -7.52
N GLU A 183 -15.36 -12.83 -8.47
CA GLU A 183 -14.30 -13.47 -9.26
C GLU A 183 -13.62 -12.45 -10.18
N ALA A 184 -14.40 -11.58 -10.85
CA ALA A 184 -13.84 -10.51 -11.67
C ALA A 184 -13.00 -9.53 -10.83
N LEU A 185 -13.39 -9.27 -9.58
CA LEU A 185 -12.58 -8.47 -8.65
C LEU A 185 -11.24 -9.13 -8.30
N ALA A 186 -11.13 -10.46 -8.33
CA ALA A 186 -9.85 -11.16 -8.10
C ALA A 186 -8.80 -10.87 -9.19
N GLY A 187 -9.24 -10.45 -10.37
CA GLY A 187 -8.35 -9.99 -11.44
C GLY A 187 -7.88 -8.54 -11.28
N ILE A 188 -8.44 -7.76 -10.35
CA ILE A 188 -8.11 -6.35 -10.17
C ILE A 188 -6.88 -6.19 -9.27
N HIS A 189 -5.93 -5.37 -9.71
CA HIS A 189 -4.70 -5.14 -8.96
C HIS A 189 -4.97 -4.47 -7.60
N GLY A 190 -4.40 -5.08 -6.57
CA GLY A 190 -4.61 -4.65 -5.19
C GLY A 190 -5.93 -5.10 -4.58
N MET A 191 -6.79 -5.86 -5.25
CA MET A 191 -7.94 -6.55 -4.64
C MET A 191 -7.55 -7.98 -4.24
N GLY A 192 -6.88 -8.11 -3.09
CA GLY A 192 -6.59 -9.42 -2.51
C GLY A 192 -7.83 -10.08 -1.89
N PRO A 193 -7.80 -11.39 -1.59
CA PRO A 193 -8.95 -12.14 -1.07
C PRO A 193 -9.62 -11.48 0.15
N ALA A 194 -8.83 -10.99 1.11
CA ALA A 194 -9.36 -10.34 2.32
C ALA A 194 -10.07 -9.01 2.02
N ARG A 195 -9.61 -8.26 1.00
CA ARG A 195 -10.28 -7.02 0.56
C ARG A 195 -11.53 -7.32 -0.25
N ILE A 196 -11.51 -8.35 -1.09
CA ILE A 196 -12.68 -8.81 -1.85
C ILE A 196 -13.78 -9.22 -0.88
N GLU A 197 -13.48 -10.12 0.05
CA GLU A 197 -14.43 -10.59 1.06
C GLU A 197 -15.10 -9.44 1.83
N ARG A 198 -14.35 -8.38 2.13
CA ARG A 198 -14.79 -7.30 2.99
C ARG A 198 -15.42 -6.11 2.28
N TYR A 199 -14.93 -5.78 1.09
CA TYR A 199 -15.25 -4.55 0.38
C TYR A 199 -15.76 -4.78 -1.04
N GLY A 200 -15.74 -6.03 -1.53
CA GLY A 200 -16.13 -6.38 -2.89
C GLY A 200 -17.57 -6.00 -3.20
N GLU A 201 -18.52 -6.42 -2.36
CA GLU A 201 -19.95 -6.13 -2.55
C GLU A 201 -20.26 -4.62 -2.70
N PRO A 202 -19.81 -3.72 -1.80
CA PRO A 202 -20.00 -2.28 -1.98
C PRO A 202 -19.45 -1.73 -3.30
N PHE A 203 -18.29 -2.22 -3.76
CA PHE A 203 -17.71 -1.78 -5.03
C PHE A 203 -18.51 -2.30 -6.23
N LEU A 204 -18.91 -3.57 -6.22
CA LEU A 204 -19.77 -4.15 -7.27
C LEU A 204 -21.12 -3.42 -7.35
N ALA A 205 -21.73 -3.11 -6.20
CA ALA A 205 -22.96 -2.33 -6.14
C ALA A 205 -22.76 -0.94 -6.76
N THR A 206 -21.64 -0.27 -6.44
CA THR A 206 -21.30 1.05 -7.00
C THR A 206 -21.15 1.00 -8.53
N VAL A 207 -20.49 -0.03 -9.06
CA VAL A 207 -20.34 -0.25 -10.51
C VAL A 207 -21.69 -0.54 -11.15
N SER A 208 -22.48 -1.44 -10.57
CA SER A 208 -23.79 -1.84 -11.09
C SER A 208 -24.79 -0.69 -11.12
N SER A 209 -24.82 0.17 -10.09
CA SER A 209 -25.70 1.35 -10.05
C SER A 209 -25.26 2.49 -10.97
N HIS A 210 -24.05 2.39 -11.54
CA HIS A 210 -23.53 3.33 -12.53
C HIS A 210 -23.55 2.76 -13.95
N ALA A 211 -24.09 1.56 -14.15
CA ALA A 211 -24.29 1.06 -15.50
C ALA A 211 -25.11 2.10 -16.31
N PRO A 212 -24.73 2.34 -17.58
CA PRO A 212 -25.33 3.38 -18.42
C PRO A 212 -26.84 3.23 -18.60
#